data_AF-A0A7V6WL21-F1
#
_entry.id   AF-A0A7V6WL21-F1
#
_cell.length_a   1.000
_cell.length_b   1.000
_cell.length_c   1.000
_cell.angle_alpha   90.00
_cell.angle_beta   90.00
_cell.angle_gamma   90.00
#
_symmetry.space_group_name_H-M   'P 1'
#
loop_
_entity.id
_entity.type
_entity.pdbx_description
1 polymer ?
#
loop_
_entity_poly.entity_id
_entity_poly.type
_entity_poly.pdbx_seq_one_letter_code
_entity_poly.pdbx_strand_id
1 'polypeptide(L)'
;MKLVYQLTAIILIMVLLVSCGGRATTGDETYDNGDSDEVVQPDEQQGDNSEGQQDVGSDVSGSPANAAESYGAYIEAKGEVVTTLTDALASNPGTELDSISLLGVVMVDMALLPASSFGLGQVAASTTLGFLGAEDIEYSENGNEYSVKYRGDEGEQFELQGVYDKAADALKCTSLKDGKESLISEYRKTSFGYVAQIYSINEDGSSYLYQLAISGKDGAVGISEASAAPSALTGSETIDFPKQCTEWYAIKGDAFTGVTSDGRELSFEYTPSEDGE
;
A
#
# COMPACT_ATOMS: atom_id res chain seq x y z
N MET A 1 12.14 -27.79 -23.37
CA MET A 1 11.35 -29.05 -23.28
C MET A 1 11.72 -29.93 -22.08
N LYS A 2 12.99 -30.25 -21.82
CA LYS A 2 13.38 -31.12 -20.67
C LYS A 2 12.97 -30.57 -19.28
N LEU A 3 13.10 -29.26 -19.08
CA LEU A 3 12.67 -28.54 -17.88
C LEU A 3 11.15 -28.53 -17.67
N VAL A 4 10.38 -28.43 -18.76
CA VAL A 4 8.91 -28.41 -18.71
C VAL A 4 8.37 -29.78 -18.29
N TYR A 5 8.98 -30.88 -18.76
CA TYR A 5 8.62 -32.24 -18.33
C TYR A 5 9.02 -32.53 -16.87
N GLN A 6 10.06 -31.88 -16.34
CA GLN A 6 10.45 -32.04 -14.94
C GLN A 6 9.51 -31.30 -13.99
N LEU A 7 9.08 -30.09 -14.36
CA LEU A 7 8.13 -29.30 -13.57
C LEU A 7 6.73 -29.95 -13.54
N THR A 8 6.26 -30.48 -14.68
CA THR A 8 4.96 -31.18 -14.71
C THR A 8 4.97 -32.49 -13.92
N ALA A 9 6.10 -33.20 -13.90
CA ALA A 9 6.24 -34.44 -13.10
C ALA A 9 6.22 -34.17 -11.58
N ILE A 10 6.82 -33.07 -11.12
CA ILE A 10 6.84 -32.70 -9.70
C ILE A 10 5.43 -32.32 -9.21
N ILE A 11 4.69 -31.56 -10.03
CA ILE A 11 3.31 -31.16 -9.70
C ILE A 11 2.38 -32.38 -9.63
N LEU A 12 2.53 -33.34 -10.55
CA LEU A 12 1.74 -34.58 -10.54
C LEU A 12 2.01 -35.45 -9.30
N ILE A 13 3.24 -35.45 -8.78
CA ILE A 13 3.59 -36.19 -7.56
C ILE A 13 2.98 -35.52 -6.32
N MET A 14 2.95 -34.19 -6.26
CA MET A 14 2.35 -33.47 -5.13
C MET A 14 0.84 -33.68 -5.05
N VAL A 15 0.13 -33.75 -6.18
CA VAL A 15 -1.33 -33.98 -6.20
C VAL A 15 -1.70 -35.39 -5.70
N LEU A 16 -0.83 -36.39 -5.90
CA LEU A 16 -1.07 -37.76 -5.41
C LEU A 16 -0.88 -37.89 -3.90
N LEU A 17 -0.13 -37.01 -3.24
CA LEU A 17 0.13 -37.05 -1.79
C LEU A 17 -0.99 -36.44 -0.95
N VAL A 18 -1.91 -35.67 -1.55
CA VAL A 18 -3.03 -35.02 -0.84
C VAL A 18 -4.27 -35.93 -0.75
N SER A 19 -4.27 -37.12 -1.37
CA SER A 19 -5.45 -38.00 -1.46
C SER A 19 -5.44 -39.22 -0.53
N CYS A 20 -4.78 -39.13 0.64
CA CYS A 20 -4.89 -40.15 1.68
C CYS A 20 -4.85 -39.51 3.08
N GLY A 21 -6.03 -39.15 3.60
CA GLY A 21 -6.17 -38.60 4.95
C GLY A 21 -7.62 -38.60 5.44
N GLY A 22 -8.21 -39.78 5.59
CA GLY A 22 -9.57 -39.95 6.13
C GLY A 22 -9.64 -39.95 7.67
N ARG A 23 -10.47 -39.04 8.20
CA ARG A 23 -11.50 -39.15 9.26
C ARG A 23 -11.26 -39.94 10.58
N ALA A 24 -11.47 -39.26 11.73
CA ALA A 24 -12.09 -39.74 12.98
C ALA A 24 -12.52 -38.50 13.84
N THR A 25 -13.80 -38.11 13.96
CA THR A 25 -14.89 -38.46 14.91
C THR A 25 -14.72 -38.08 16.40
N THR A 26 -15.52 -37.06 16.79
CA THR A 26 -16.35 -36.85 18.01
C THR A 26 -15.75 -36.88 19.42
N GLY A 27 -16.02 -35.79 20.15
CA GLY A 27 -16.06 -35.70 21.62
C GLY A 27 -16.82 -34.43 22.02
N ASP A 28 -18.07 -34.62 22.43
CA ASP A 28 -19.03 -33.64 22.94
C ASP A 28 -18.85 -33.55 24.46
N GLU A 29 -18.66 -32.36 25.04
CA GLU A 29 -18.82 -32.13 26.48
C GLU A 29 -19.59 -30.83 26.75
N THR A 30 -20.76 -31.07 27.35
CA THR A 30 -21.80 -30.20 27.85
C THR A 30 -21.27 -29.18 28.88
N TYR A 31 -21.68 -27.91 28.75
CA TYR A 31 -21.64 -26.95 29.85
C TYR A 31 -23.04 -26.70 30.40
N ASP A 32 -23.20 -27.01 31.69
CA ASP A 32 -24.34 -26.75 32.56
C ASP A 32 -24.02 -25.55 33.46
N ASN A 33 -24.87 -24.53 33.43
CA ASN A 33 -25.18 -23.57 34.49
C ASN A 33 -26.21 -22.59 33.91
N GLY A 34 -27.35 -22.29 34.51
CA GLY A 34 -27.58 -22.12 35.94
C GLY A 34 -28.16 -20.72 36.14
N ASP A 35 -29.45 -20.62 35.85
CA ASP A 35 -30.48 -19.67 36.30
C ASP A 35 -30.09 -18.56 37.31
N SER A 36 -30.50 -17.31 37.01
CA SER A 36 -31.06 -16.37 38.01
C SER A 36 -31.74 -15.19 37.29
N ASP A 37 -33.06 -15.31 37.16
CA ASP A 37 -34.00 -14.25 36.78
C ASP A 37 -34.14 -13.13 37.85
N GLU A 38 -34.30 -11.92 37.31
CA GLU A 38 -35.23 -10.85 37.67
C GLU A 38 -35.13 -9.96 38.95
N VAL A 39 -34.91 -8.66 38.66
CA VAL A 39 -35.79 -7.48 38.91
C VAL A 39 -36.03 -7.01 40.35
N VAL A 40 -35.57 -5.78 40.64
CA VAL A 40 -36.37 -4.71 41.30
C VAL A 40 -35.90 -3.32 40.80
N GLN A 41 -36.80 -2.57 40.15
CA GLN A 41 -36.87 -1.10 40.09
C GLN A 41 -37.89 -0.60 41.14
N PRO A 42 -38.11 0.70 41.42
CA PRO A 42 -37.45 1.95 40.94
C PRO A 42 -37.07 2.91 42.10
N ASP A 43 -36.43 4.04 41.80
CA ASP A 43 -36.81 5.32 42.43
C ASP A 43 -36.32 6.51 41.60
N GLU A 44 -37.25 7.42 41.31
CA GLU A 44 -37.04 8.68 40.61
C GLU A 44 -36.30 9.68 41.52
N GLN A 45 -35.22 10.29 41.03
CA GLN A 45 -34.86 11.63 41.48
C GLN A 45 -34.15 12.44 40.39
N GLN A 46 -34.82 13.54 40.07
CA GLN A 46 -34.48 14.58 39.12
C GLN A 46 -33.25 15.36 39.63
N GLY A 47 -32.18 15.40 38.84
CA GLY A 47 -30.97 16.16 39.10
C GLY A 47 -30.35 16.60 37.79
N ASP A 48 -30.65 17.83 37.40
CA ASP A 48 -30.03 18.59 36.33
C ASP A 48 -28.50 18.64 36.52
N ASN A 49 -27.75 18.12 35.55
CA ASN A 49 -26.38 18.53 35.29
C ASN A 49 -26.12 18.38 33.79
N SER A 50 -26.25 19.50 33.12
CA SER A 50 -25.70 19.75 31.79
C SER A 50 -24.18 19.59 31.84
N GLU A 51 -23.68 18.42 31.45
CA GLU A 51 -22.27 18.24 31.10
C GLU A 51 -22.16 18.04 29.59
N GLY A 52 -21.33 18.88 29.00
CA GLY A 52 -21.18 19.07 27.57
C GLY A 52 -21.01 17.76 26.83
N GLN A 53 -21.99 17.49 25.98
CA GLN A 53 -21.83 16.72 24.76
C GLN A 53 -20.64 17.36 24.03
N GLN A 54 -19.45 16.77 24.20
CA GLN A 54 -18.32 17.02 23.33
C GLN A 54 -18.76 16.49 21.98
N ASP A 55 -19.31 17.42 21.20
CA ASP A 55 -19.39 17.38 19.77
C ASP A 55 -18.04 16.86 19.27
N VAL A 56 -18.02 15.59 18.85
CA VAL A 56 -16.91 15.05 18.08
C VAL A 56 -17.06 15.72 16.72
N GLY A 57 -16.64 16.98 16.69
CA GLY A 57 -16.49 17.78 15.50
C GLY A 57 -15.57 16.98 14.59
N SER A 58 -16.17 16.43 13.56
CA SER A 58 -15.51 15.79 12.44
C SER A 58 -14.86 16.89 11.58
N ASP A 59 -13.87 17.56 12.16
CA ASP A 59 -12.95 18.42 11.42
C ASP A 59 -11.78 17.57 10.94
N VAL A 60 -12.03 16.72 9.93
CA VAL A 60 -10.96 16.09 9.16
C VAL A 60 -10.49 17.09 8.11
N SER A 61 -9.74 18.10 8.56
CA SER A 61 -8.87 18.92 7.72
C SER A 61 -7.78 19.57 8.58
N GLY A 62 -6.96 18.72 9.20
CA GLY A 62 -5.74 19.13 9.89
C GLY A 62 -4.51 18.59 9.14
N SER A 63 -3.40 19.31 9.20
CA SER A 63 -2.10 18.77 8.77
C SER A 63 -1.78 17.50 9.58
N PRO A 64 -1.16 16.47 8.98
CA PRO A 64 -0.85 15.22 9.69
C PRO A 64 -0.05 15.47 10.97
N ALA A 65 -0.38 14.75 12.04
CA ALA A 65 0.33 14.90 13.31
C ALA A 65 1.77 14.40 13.18
N ASN A 66 1.98 13.29 12.47
CA ASN A 66 3.26 12.59 12.27
C ASN A 66 3.40 12.03 10.84
N ALA A 67 4.54 11.40 10.56
CA ALA A 67 4.86 10.82 9.26
C ALA A 67 3.98 9.61 8.90
N ALA A 68 3.64 8.75 9.87
CA ALA A 68 2.77 7.59 9.64
C ALA A 68 1.35 8.00 9.18
N GLU A 69 0.76 9.03 9.79
CA GLU A 69 -0.54 9.57 9.38
C GLU A 69 -0.49 10.15 7.97
N SER A 70 0.56 10.92 7.65
CA SER A 70 0.79 11.46 6.32
C SER A 70 0.93 10.34 5.27
N TYR A 71 1.74 9.33 5.57
CA TYR A 71 1.97 8.18 4.70
C TYR A 71 0.68 7.37 4.50
N GLY A 72 -0.11 7.16 5.56
CA GLY A 72 -1.41 6.50 5.48
C GLY A 72 -2.37 7.21 4.53
N ALA A 73 -2.51 8.53 4.67
CA ALA A 73 -3.36 9.33 3.78
C ALA A 73 -2.88 9.33 2.32
N TYR A 74 -1.56 9.30 2.09
CA TYR A 74 -1.00 9.14 0.76
C TYR A 74 -1.31 7.75 0.15
N ILE A 75 -1.10 6.68 0.92
CA ILE A 75 -1.33 5.30 0.45
C ILE A 75 -2.81 5.04 0.17
N GLU A 76 -3.71 5.58 0.97
CA GLU A 76 -5.15 5.52 0.71
C GLU A 76 -5.51 6.19 -0.63
N ALA A 77 -5.08 7.44 -0.83
CA ALA A 77 -5.33 8.18 -2.06
C ALA A 77 -4.68 7.51 -3.29
N LYS A 78 -3.46 6.98 -3.13
CA LYS A 78 -2.78 6.19 -4.18
C LYS A 78 -3.56 4.93 -4.50
N GLY A 79 -4.02 4.20 -3.48
CA GLY A 79 -4.73 2.94 -3.61
C GLY A 79 -6.00 3.08 -4.44
N GLU A 80 -6.79 4.14 -4.22
CA GLU A 80 -7.99 4.43 -5.01
C GLU A 80 -7.67 4.61 -6.50
N VAL A 81 -6.68 5.44 -6.84
CA VAL A 81 -6.28 5.70 -8.24
C VAL A 81 -5.71 4.44 -8.90
N VAL A 82 -4.80 3.74 -8.24
CA VAL A 82 -4.17 2.53 -8.79
C VAL A 82 -5.21 1.42 -9.01
N THR A 83 -6.15 1.25 -8.07
CA THR A 83 -7.25 0.29 -8.21
C THR A 83 -8.13 0.66 -9.40
N THR A 84 -8.51 1.93 -9.52
CA THR A 84 -9.36 2.42 -10.62
C THR A 84 -8.69 2.21 -11.99
N LEU A 85 -7.40 2.55 -12.12
CA LEU A 85 -6.65 2.33 -13.35
C LEU A 85 -6.52 0.84 -13.68
N THR A 86 -6.30 0.00 -12.66
CA THR A 86 -6.22 -1.46 -12.82
C THR A 86 -7.54 -2.04 -13.31
N ASP A 87 -8.67 -1.65 -12.70
CA ASP A 87 -10.00 -2.11 -13.13
C ASP A 87 -10.35 -1.62 -14.53
N ALA A 88 -10.04 -0.36 -14.86
CA ALA A 88 -10.28 0.20 -16.18
C ALA A 88 -9.53 -0.57 -17.29
N LEU A 89 -8.28 -0.96 -17.04
CA LEU A 89 -7.51 -1.78 -17.98
C LEU A 89 -8.03 -3.22 -18.05
N ALA A 90 -8.34 -3.82 -16.90
CA ALA A 90 -8.77 -5.22 -16.80
C ALA A 90 -10.17 -5.47 -17.39
N SER A 91 -11.07 -4.49 -17.29
CA SER A 91 -12.46 -4.57 -17.77
C SER A 91 -12.64 -4.15 -19.24
N ASN A 92 -11.67 -3.46 -19.83
CA ASN A 92 -11.73 -3.04 -21.23
C ASN A 92 -11.11 -4.09 -22.19
N PRO A 93 -11.85 -4.55 -23.22
CA PRO A 93 -11.35 -5.56 -24.16
C PRO A 93 -10.06 -5.15 -24.87
N GLY A 94 -9.06 -6.02 -24.82
CA GLY A 94 -7.75 -5.80 -25.46
C GLY A 94 -6.78 -4.95 -24.63
N THR A 95 -7.09 -4.68 -23.35
CA THR A 95 -6.16 -4.05 -22.39
C THR A 95 -5.94 -4.87 -21.13
N GLU A 96 -6.47 -6.09 -21.08
CA GLU A 96 -6.52 -6.90 -19.86
C GLU A 96 -5.11 -7.21 -19.32
N LEU A 97 -4.17 -7.50 -20.22
CA LEU A 97 -2.77 -7.78 -19.86
C LEU A 97 -1.98 -6.52 -19.54
N ASP A 98 -2.41 -5.33 -19.98
CA ASP A 98 -1.74 -4.07 -19.66
C ASP A 98 -1.93 -3.72 -18.16
N SER A 99 -3.00 -4.21 -17.53
CA SER A 99 -3.23 -4.05 -16.08
C SER A 99 -2.09 -4.63 -15.22
N ILE A 100 -1.39 -5.64 -15.73
CA ILE A 100 -0.26 -6.30 -15.04
C ILE A 100 0.90 -5.32 -14.84
N SER A 101 1.06 -4.32 -15.71
CA SER A 101 2.11 -3.30 -15.57
C SER A 101 2.01 -2.53 -14.25
N LEU A 102 0.81 -2.38 -13.68
CA LEU A 102 0.59 -1.69 -12.41
C LEU A 102 0.97 -2.53 -11.19
N LEU A 103 1.21 -3.84 -11.35
CA LEU A 103 1.61 -4.72 -10.24
C LEU A 103 2.90 -4.25 -9.58
N GLY A 104 3.86 -3.72 -10.35
CA GLY A 104 5.11 -3.17 -9.82
C GLY A 104 4.88 -2.04 -8.82
N VAL A 105 3.88 -1.19 -9.06
CA VAL A 105 3.50 -0.06 -8.19
C VAL A 105 2.89 -0.52 -6.87
N VAL A 106 2.21 -1.67 -6.85
CA VAL A 106 1.66 -2.28 -5.64
C VAL A 106 2.74 -3.02 -4.86
N MET A 107 3.64 -3.72 -5.56
CA MET A 107 4.73 -4.47 -4.91
C MET A 107 5.69 -3.56 -4.13
N VAL A 108 5.94 -2.34 -4.62
CA VAL A 108 6.77 -1.37 -3.89
C VAL A 108 6.14 -0.87 -2.59
N ASP A 109 4.80 -0.89 -2.45
CA ASP A 109 4.14 -0.49 -1.20
C ASP A 109 4.44 -1.46 -0.05
N MET A 110 4.69 -2.74 -0.37
CA MET A 110 5.12 -3.72 0.63
C MET A 110 6.51 -3.40 1.17
N ALA A 111 7.44 -2.99 0.31
CA ALA A 111 8.77 -2.57 0.74
C ALA A 111 8.74 -1.29 1.59
N LEU A 112 7.71 -0.47 1.42
CA LEU A 112 7.51 0.78 2.15
C LEU A 112 6.62 0.63 3.40
N LEU A 113 6.08 -0.56 3.66
CA LEU A 113 5.20 -0.80 4.81
C LEU A 113 5.79 -0.31 6.16
N PRO A 114 7.11 -0.43 6.46
CA PRO A 114 7.65 0.10 7.71
C PRO A 114 7.40 1.60 7.92
N ALA A 115 7.19 2.40 6.86
CA ALA A 115 6.90 3.83 6.97
C ALA A 115 5.59 4.12 7.72
N SER A 116 4.65 3.17 7.73
CA SER A 116 3.42 3.24 8.55
C SER A 116 3.67 3.29 10.07
N SER A 117 4.90 3.05 10.52
CA SER A 117 5.28 3.15 11.93
C SER A 117 6.05 4.44 12.28
N PHE A 118 6.39 5.28 11.29
CA PHE A 118 7.20 6.48 11.51
C PHE A 118 6.48 7.51 12.40
N GLY A 119 7.06 7.80 13.55
CA GLY A 119 6.50 8.66 14.59
C GLY A 119 5.54 7.94 15.55
N LEU A 120 5.36 6.62 15.41
CA LEU A 120 4.56 5.79 16.32
C LEU A 120 5.41 4.94 17.28
N GLY A 121 6.71 4.81 16.99
CA GLY A 121 7.67 4.16 17.87
C GLY A 121 7.80 2.64 17.69
N GLN A 122 8.69 2.06 18.50
CA GLN A 122 9.09 0.64 18.43
C GLN A 122 7.92 -0.34 18.46
N VAL A 123 6.91 -0.12 19.32
CA VAL A 123 5.79 -1.05 19.47
C VAL A 123 5.00 -1.15 18.17
N ALA A 124 4.72 -0.01 17.52
CA ALA A 124 4.00 0.00 16.25
C ALA A 124 4.82 -0.71 15.15
N ALA A 125 6.12 -0.43 15.04
CA ALA A 125 6.99 -1.10 14.08
C ALA A 125 7.04 -2.62 14.29
N SER A 126 7.18 -3.05 15.55
CA SER A 126 7.17 -4.47 15.92
C SER A 126 5.84 -5.16 15.62
N THR A 127 4.71 -4.50 15.88
CA THR A 127 3.38 -5.05 15.55
C THR A 127 3.17 -5.17 14.04
N THR A 128 3.46 -4.10 13.28
CA THR A 128 3.27 -4.09 11.82
C THR A 128 4.10 -5.16 11.13
N LEU A 129 5.40 -5.23 11.43
CA LEU A 129 6.31 -6.14 10.74
C LEU A 129 6.29 -7.56 11.32
N GLY A 130 6.04 -7.70 12.62
CA GLY A 130 5.91 -9.02 13.25
C GLY A 130 4.73 -9.84 12.70
N PHE A 131 3.66 -9.19 12.25
CA PHE A 131 2.56 -9.85 11.55
C PHE A 131 2.99 -10.49 10.22
N LEU A 132 4.02 -9.94 9.58
CA LEU A 132 4.61 -10.46 8.34
C LEU A 132 5.76 -11.46 8.59
N GLY A 133 5.97 -11.87 9.84
CA GLY A 133 7.04 -12.80 10.20
C GLY A 133 8.43 -12.18 10.26
N ALA A 134 8.55 -10.85 10.22
CA ALA A 134 9.82 -10.19 10.40
C ALA A 134 10.35 -10.35 11.83
N GLU A 135 11.66 -10.50 11.96
CA GLU A 135 12.36 -10.66 13.23
C GLU A 135 13.35 -9.51 13.48
N ASP A 136 13.90 -9.45 14.69
CA ASP A 136 14.95 -8.49 15.08
C ASP A 136 14.62 -7.03 14.69
N ILE A 137 13.38 -6.62 14.94
CA ILE A 137 12.86 -5.32 14.54
C ILE A 137 13.45 -4.24 15.44
N GLU A 138 14.19 -3.30 14.86
CA GLU A 138 14.76 -2.14 15.55
C GLU A 138 14.21 -0.85 14.95
N TYR A 139 13.59 -0.03 15.79
CA TYR A 139 13.10 1.30 15.44
C TYR A 139 13.98 2.38 16.05
N SER A 140 14.25 3.42 15.27
CA SER A 140 14.87 4.63 15.77
C SER A 140 14.29 5.87 15.09
N GLU A 141 14.27 6.98 15.82
CA GLU A 141 13.84 8.28 15.31
C GLU A 141 14.69 9.40 15.93
N ASN A 142 14.95 10.43 15.15
CA ASN A 142 15.62 11.65 15.58
C ASN A 142 15.01 12.85 14.87
N GLY A 143 14.07 13.54 15.53
CA GLY A 143 13.35 14.65 14.93
C GLY A 143 12.47 14.20 13.77
N ASN A 144 12.87 14.50 12.54
CA ASN A 144 12.15 14.15 11.32
C ASN A 144 12.82 13.02 10.52
N GLU A 145 13.86 12.40 11.07
CA GLU A 145 14.56 11.25 10.50
C GLU A 145 14.12 9.98 11.23
N TYR A 146 13.81 8.93 10.46
CA TYR A 146 13.32 7.64 10.94
C TYR A 146 14.14 6.50 10.35
N SER A 147 14.27 5.40 11.08
CA SER A 147 14.85 4.16 10.58
C SER A 147 14.20 2.96 11.22
N VAL A 148 13.80 1.99 10.41
CA VAL A 148 13.34 0.67 10.84
C VAL A 148 14.21 -0.40 10.21
N LYS A 149 14.88 -1.21 11.04
CA LYS A 149 15.66 -2.37 10.61
C LYS A 149 14.93 -3.64 11.00
N TYR A 150 15.03 -4.68 10.19
CA TYR A 150 14.45 -5.98 10.49
C TYR A 150 15.11 -7.10 9.68
N ARG A 151 14.99 -8.33 10.15
CA ARG A 151 15.36 -9.54 9.43
C ARG A 151 14.13 -10.15 8.76
N GLY A 152 14.24 -10.47 7.47
CA GLY A 152 13.24 -11.23 6.72
C GLY A 152 13.22 -12.71 7.10
N ASP A 153 12.21 -13.43 6.63
CA ASP A 153 12.02 -14.86 6.85
C ASP A 153 13.10 -15.74 6.21
N GLU A 154 13.70 -15.30 5.09
CA GLU A 154 14.86 -15.95 4.46
C GLU A 154 16.22 -15.48 5.06
N GLY A 155 16.17 -14.62 6.07
CA GLY A 155 17.33 -14.16 6.82
C GLY A 155 18.01 -12.90 6.29
N GLU A 156 17.52 -12.30 5.19
CA GLU A 156 18.09 -11.05 4.68
C GLU A 156 17.86 -9.89 5.66
N GLN A 157 18.76 -8.92 5.61
CA GLN A 157 18.66 -7.72 6.43
C GLN A 157 18.01 -6.59 5.64
N PHE A 158 16.94 -6.04 6.17
CA PHE A 158 16.25 -4.90 5.59
C PHE A 158 16.37 -3.67 6.49
N GLU A 159 16.46 -2.50 5.86
CA GLU A 159 16.38 -1.22 6.53
C GLU A 159 15.54 -0.26 5.70
N LEU A 160 14.57 0.40 6.31
CA LEU A 160 13.86 1.53 5.72
C LEU A 160 14.21 2.79 6.49
N GLN A 161 14.86 3.73 5.80
CA GLN A 161 15.16 5.06 6.29
C GLN A 161 14.14 6.04 5.75
N GLY A 162 13.70 7.02 6.56
CA GLY A 162 12.72 8.02 6.18
C GLY A 162 13.12 9.43 6.62
N VAL A 163 12.87 10.44 5.79
CA VAL A 163 12.98 11.85 6.15
C VAL A 163 11.67 12.56 5.84
N TYR A 164 11.00 13.05 6.87
CA TYR A 164 9.71 13.72 6.75
C TYR A 164 9.85 15.25 6.75
N ASP A 165 9.23 15.91 5.78
CA ASP A 165 9.05 17.36 5.76
C ASP A 165 7.58 17.67 6.08
N LYS A 166 7.33 18.06 7.34
CA LYS A 166 5.99 18.39 7.81
C LYS A 166 5.39 19.63 7.15
N ALA A 167 6.23 20.59 6.71
CA ALA A 167 5.72 21.82 6.09
C ALA A 167 5.23 21.55 4.65
N ALA A 168 5.90 20.64 3.96
CA ALA A 168 5.52 20.19 2.63
C ALA A 168 4.54 19.02 2.62
N ASP A 169 4.32 18.37 3.76
CA ASP A 169 3.63 17.09 3.87
C ASP A 169 4.22 16.09 2.85
N ALA A 170 5.52 15.82 3.03
CA ALA A 170 6.33 15.03 2.11
C ALA A 170 7.22 14.06 2.88
N LEU A 171 7.35 12.83 2.39
CA LEU A 171 8.22 11.81 2.96
C LEU A 171 9.11 11.25 1.86
N LYS A 172 10.42 11.24 2.13
CA LYS A 172 11.39 10.52 1.32
C LYS A 172 11.87 9.30 2.09
N CYS A 173 11.72 8.12 1.49
CA CYS A 173 12.20 6.85 2.01
C CYS A 173 13.36 6.31 1.17
N THR A 174 14.33 5.68 1.81
CA THR A 174 15.38 4.87 1.19
C THR A 174 15.35 3.48 1.82
N SER A 175 15.12 2.45 1.02
CA SER A 175 15.16 1.06 1.42
C SER A 175 16.52 0.46 1.10
N LEU A 176 17.03 -0.34 2.02
CA LEU A 176 18.25 -1.11 1.86
C LEU A 176 17.95 -2.60 2.07
N LYS A 177 18.48 -3.44 1.18
CA LYS A 177 18.56 -4.90 1.33
C LYS A 177 20.04 -5.28 1.46
N ASP A 178 20.41 -5.93 2.56
CA ASP A 178 21.79 -6.29 2.91
C ASP A 178 22.77 -5.11 2.80
N GLY A 179 22.32 -3.93 3.24
CA GLY A 179 23.09 -2.69 3.23
C GLY A 179 23.27 -2.05 1.86
N LYS A 180 22.63 -2.58 0.80
CA LYS A 180 22.61 -1.99 -0.54
C LYS A 180 21.26 -1.33 -0.78
N GLU A 181 21.28 -0.13 -1.36
CA GLU A 181 20.06 0.56 -1.79
C GLU A 181 19.27 -0.32 -2.77
N SER A 182 18.00 -0.54 -2.45
CA SER A 182 17.05 -1.32 -3.27
C SER A 182 15.92 -0.45 -3.80
N LEU A 183 15.58 0.64 -3.10
CA LEU A 183 14.47 1.50 -3.47
C LEU A 183 14.64 2.91 -2.87
N ILE A 184 14.29 3.94 -3.65
CA ILE A 184 14.06 5.30 -3.17
C ILE A 184 12.61 5.64 -3.50
N SER A 185 11.83 6.06 -2.50
CA SER A 185 10.47 6.56 -2.70
C SER A 185 10.34 7.97 -2.15
N GLU A 186 9.58 8.81 -2.84
CA GLU A 186 9.27 10.15 -2.40
C GLU A 186 7.83 10.46 -2.77
N TYR A 187 7.03 10.95 -1.82
CA TYR A 187 5.78 11.62 -2.12
C TYR A 187 5.77 13.01 -1.53
N ARG A 188 4.94 13.87 -2.11
CA ARG A 188 4.75 15.25 -1.67
C ARG A 188 3.32 15.71 -1.91
N LYS A 189 2.72 16.36 -0.92
CA LYS A 189 1.43 17.02 -1.08
C LYS A 189 1.53 18.19 -2.06
N THR A 190 0.52 18.33 -2.92
CA THR A 190 0.36 19.45 -3.85
C THR A 190 -1.01 20.12 -3.65
N SER A 191 -1.27 21.19 -4.39
CA SER A 191 -2.57 21.88 -4.34
C SER A 191 -3.73 21.03 -4.87
N PHE A 192 -3.45 19.97 -5.65
CA PHE A 192 -4.47 19.11 -6.24
C PHE A 192 -4.58 17.73 -5.57
N GLY A 193 -3.60 17.35 -4.74
CA GLY A 193 -3.55 16.04 -4.08
C GLY A 193 -2.11 15.68 -3.75
N TYR A 194 -1.55 14.66 -4.43
CA TYR A 194 -0.17 14.21 -4.22
C TYR A 194 0.55 14.01 -5.55
N VAL A 195 1.87 14.18 -5.51
CA VAL A 195 2.78 13.64 -6.52
C VAL A 195 3.76 12.70 -5.84
N ALA A 196 4.15 11.66 -6.54
CA ALA A 196 5.11 10.69 -6.03
C ALA A 196 6.02 10.16 -7.11
N GLN A 197 7.19 9.71 -6.70
CA GLN A 197 8.14 9.00 -7.54
C GLN A 197 8.81 7.88 -6.75
N ILE A 198 9.02 6.74 -7.41
CA ILE A 198 9.60 5.55 -6.81
C ILE A 198 10.65 5.03 -7.79
N TYR A 199 11.91 5.05 -7.37
CA TYR A 199 13.03 4.43 -8.07
C TYR A 199 13.32 3.09 -7.41
N SER A 200 13.08 1.99 -8.14
CA SER A 200 13.29 0.62 -7.65
C SER A 200 14.46 -0.01 -8.39
N ILE A 201 15.33 -0.71 -7.68
CA ILE A 201 16.49 -1.43 -8.21
C ILE A 201 16.25 -2.93 -8.01
N ASN A 202 16.17 -3.66 -9.11
CA ASN A 202 16.02 -5.12 -9.10
C ASN A 202 17.35 -5.82 -8.80
N GLU A 203 17.28 -7.09 -8.44
CA GLU A 203 18.47 -7.90 -8.11
C GLU A 203 19.44 -8.07 -9.30
N ASP A 204 18.94 -8.02 -10.53
CA ASP A 204 19.76 -8.05 -11.75
C ASP A 204 20.41 -6.70 -12.09
N GLY A 205 20.15 -5.66 -11.27
CA GLY A 205 20.64 -4.30 -11.45
C GLY A 205 19.83 -3.44 -12.42
N SER A 206 18.79 -4.00 -13.06
CA SER A 206 17.81 -3.17 -13.78
C SER A 206 17.10 -2.25 -12.79
N SER A 207 16.68 -1.08 -13.25
CA SER A 207 15.96 -0.14 -12.39
C SER A 207 14.78 0.48 -13.11
N TYR A 208 13.72 0.73 -12.35
CA TYR A 208 12.48 1.29 -12.82
C TYR A 208 12.15 2.55 -12.05
N LEU A 209 11.61 3.53 -12.76
CA LEU A 209 11.01 4.73 -12.21
C LEU A 209 9.49 4.64 -12.39
N TYR A 210 8.80 4.68 -11.26
CA TYR A 210 7.35 4.88 -11.20
C TYR A 210 7.08 6.32 -10.82
N GLN A 211 6.15 6.98 -11.50
CA GLN A 211 5.71 8.32 -11.18
C GLN A 211 4.20 8.35 -11.04
N LEU A 212 3.70 9.10 -10.06
CA LEU A 212 2.28 9.19 -9.78
C LEU A 212 1.87 10.64 -9.59
N ALA A 213 0.68 10.97 -10.06
CA ALA A 213 -0.04 12.19 -9.73
C ALA A 213 -1.46 11.81 -9.35
N ILE A 214 -1.91 12.24 -8.18
CA ILE A 214 -3.17 11.85 -7.56
C ILE A 214 -3.97 13.11 -7.26
N SER A 215 -5.22 13.17 -7.71
CA SER A 215 -6.15 14.28 -7.47
C SER A 215 -7.55 13.77 -7.16
N GLY A 216 -7.79 13.49 -5.87
CA GLY A 216 -9.00 12.78 -5.47
C GLY A 216 -9.05 11.41 -6.16
N LYS A 217 -10.13 11.16 -6.91
CA LYS A 217 -10.32 9.94 -7.71
C LYS A 217 -9.62 9.96 -9.06
N ASP A 218 -9.19 11.13 -9.51
CA ASP A 218 -8.46 11.29 -10.77
C ASP A 218 -6.97 11.07 -10.53
N GLY A 219 -6.24 10.65 -11.55
CA GLY A 219 -4.80 10.54 -11.44
C GLY A 219 -4.12 9.90 -12.63
N ALA A 220 -2.79 9.76 -12.51
CA ALA A 220 -1.96 9.12 -13.50
C ALA A 220 -0.84 8.33 -12.83
N VAL A 221 -0.47 7.22 -13.47
CA VAL A 221 0.69 6.39 -13.15
C VAL A 221 1.57 6.31 -14.40
N GLY A 222 2.86 6.53 -14.25
CA GLY A 222 3.86 6.45 -15.29
C GLY A 222 4.95 5.46 -14.91
N ILE A 223 5.47 4.73 -15.88
CA ILE A 223 6.46 3.66 -15.71
C ILE A 223 7.56 3.83 -16.77
N SER A 224 8.82 3.78 -16.34
CA SER A 224 9.96 3.82 -17.24
C SER A 224 11.13 3.05 -16.67
N GLU A 225 11.94 2.45 -17.55
CA GLU A 225 13.30 2.07 -17.17
C GLU A 225 14.09 3.32 -16.79
N ALA A 226 14.97 3.20 -15.80
CA ALA A 226 15.75 4.30 -15.29
C ALA A 226 17.21 3.89 -15.12
N SER A 227 18.12 4.75 -15.56
CA SER A 227 19.56 4.54 -15.37
C SER A 227 20.11 5.16 -14.08
N ALA A 228 19.31 5.98 -13.39
CA ALA A 228 19.65 6.66 -12.16
C ALA A 228 18.39 7.11 -11.42
N ALA A 229 18.52 7.35 -10.12
CA ALA A 229 17.46 7.94 -9.31
C ALA A 229 17.05 9.34 -9.84
N PRO A 230 15.76 9.69 -9.80
CA PRO A 230 15.26 10.99 -10.23
C PRO A 230 15.70 12.11 -9.28
N SER A 231 15.58 13.36 -9.75
CA SER A 231 15.72 14.54 -8.88
C SER A 231 14.56 14.62 -7.89
N ALA A 232 14.78 15.22 -6.73
CA ALA A 232 13.76 15.35 -5.69
C ALA A 232 12.53 16.13 -6.18
N LEU A 233 11.36 15.80 -5.63
CA LEU A 233 10.10 16.47 -5.95
C LEU A 233 10.10 17.90 -5.40
N THR A 234 9.57 18.83 -6.19
CA THR A 234 9.53 20.26 -5.85
C THR A 234 8.19 20.69 -5.27
N GLY A 235 7.12 19.95 -5.56
CA GLY A 235 5.73 20.29 -5.29
C GLY A 235 5.10 21.20 -6.35
N SER A 236 5.87 21.55 -7.40
CA SER A 236 5.39 22.32 -8.55
C SER A 236 5.07 21.43 -9.77
N GLU A 237 5.18 20.11 -9.60
CA GLU A 237 4.80 19.13 -10.61
C GLU A 237 3.31 19.28 -10.97
N THR A 238 2.98 19.03 -12.24
CA THR A 238 1.60 19.07 -12.72
C THR A 238 0.95 17.70 -12.63
N ILE A 239 -0.38 17.63 -12.84
CA ILE A 239 -1.12 16.37 -12.94
C ILE A 239 -0.58 15.45 -14.06
N ASP A 240 0.07 16.03 -15.08
CA ASP A 240 0.66 15.30 -16.20
C ASP A 240 2.11 14.85 -15.94
N PHE A 241 2.65 15.09 -14.74
CA PHE A 241 4.00 14.68 -14.36
C PHE A 241 4.34 13.22 -14.73
N PRO A 242 3.46 12.23 -14.52
CA PRO A 242 3.74 10.85 -14.91
C PRO A 242 3.78 10.59 -16.43
N LYS A 243 3.23 11.48 -17.25
CA LYS A 243 3.14 11.29 -18.72
C LYS A 243 4.47 11.52 -19.45
N GLN A 244 5.51 11.91 -18.73
CA GLN A 244 6.87 11.92 -19.26
C GLN A 244 7.50 10.52 -19.34
N CYS A 245 6.89 9.54 -18.66
CA CYS A 245 7.29 8.15 -18.73
C CYS A 245 6.95 7.53 -20.11
N THR A 246 7.72 6.51 -20.51
CA THR A 246 7.51 5.74 -21.75
C THR A 246 6.18 5.00 -21.77
N GLU A 247 5.74 4.51 -20.62
CA GLU A 247 4.44 3.91 -20.38
C GLU A 247 3.71 4.76 -19.35
N TRP A 248 2.42 5.03 -19.55
CA TRP A 248 1.59 5.72 -18.56
C TRP A 248 0.11 5.45 -18.76
N TYR A 249 -0.65 5.55 -17.67
CA TYR A 249 -2.09 5.38 -17.63
C TYR A 249 -2.68 6.49 -16.77
N ALA A 250 -3.75 7.12 -17.23
CA ALA A 250 -4.38 8.24 -16.55
C ALA A 250 -5.91 8.16 -16.66
N ILE A 251 -6.57 8.59 -15.60
CA ILE A 251 -8.02 8.70 -15.53
C ILE A 251 -8.44 10.07 -15.03
N LYS A 252 -9.48 10.64 -15.66
CA LYS A 252 -10.11 11.89 -15.28
C LYS A 252 -11.63 11.77 -15.38
N GLY A 253 -12.32 11.72 -14.24
CA GLY A 253 -13.69 11.21 -14.19
C GLY A 253 -13.72 9.80 -14.77
N ASP A 254 -14.53 9.61 -15.80
CA ASP A 254 -14.63 8.32 -16.49
C ASP A 254 -13.70 8.24 -17.73
N ALA A 255 -13.00 9.32 -18.09
CA ALA A 255 -12.15 9.33 -19.27
C ALA A 255 -10.79 8.69 -18.98
N PHE A 256 -10.53 7.52 -19.55
CA PHE A 256 -9.25 6.83 -19.49
C PHE A 256 -8.38 7.19 -20.71
N THR A 257 -7.10 7.45 -20.46
CA THR A 257 -6.08 7.64 -21.49
C THR A 257 -4.78 6.95 -21.08
N GLY A 258 -3.98 6.49 -22.05
CA GLY A 258 -2.70 5.87 -21.73
C GLY A 258 -1.81 5.62 -22.93
N VAL A 259 -0.57 5.25 -22.64
CA VAL A 259 0.41 4.70 -23.58
C VAL A 259 0.99 3.45 -22.94
N THR A 260 0.83 2.31 -23.61
CA THR A 260 1.37 1.02 -23.15
C THR A 260 2.89 0.95 -23.36
N SER A 261 3.54 -0.04 -22.76
CA SER A 261 4.99 -0.26 -22.90
C SER A 261 5.47 -0.47 -24.34
N ASP A 262 4.62 -0.95 -25.25
CA ASP A 262 4.90 -1.08 -26.69
C ASP A 262 4.53 0.15 -27.52
N GLY A 263 4.05 1.22 -26.88
CA GLY A 263 3.74 2.51 -27.50
C GLY A 263 2.34 2.62 -28.10
N ARG A 264 1.42 1.69 -27.82
CA ARG A 264 0.02 1.81 -28.24
C ARG A 264 -0.69 2.84 -27.38
N GLU A 265 -1.36 3.79 -28.04
CA GLU A 265 -2.20 4.79 -27.40
C GLU A 265 -3.57 4.20 -27.04
N LEU A 266 -4.03 4.47 -25.81
CA LEU A 266 -5.32 4.07 -25.28
C LEU A 266 -6.17 5.31 -25.03
N SER A 267 -7.45 5.24 -25.39
CA SER A 267 -8.44 6.27 -25.08
C SER A 267 -9.83 5.63 -25.09
N PHE A 268 -10.50 5.60 -23.94
CA PHE A 268 -11.84 5.04 -23.79
C PHE A 268 -12.55 5.63 -22.57
N GLU A 269 -13.87 5.42 -22.48
CA GLU A 269 -14.65 5.72 -21.26
C GLU A 269 -14.67 4.47 -20.38
N TYR A 270 -14.23 4.61 -19.14
CA TYR A 270 -14.30 3.59 -18.11
C TYR A 270 -15.71 3.52 -17.55
N THR A 271 -16.24 2.30 -17.44
CA THR A 271 -17.48 2.02 -16.72
C THR A 271 -17.15 1.01 -15.63
N PRO A 272 -17.27 1.37 -14.35
CA PRO A 272 -16.99 0.45 -13.25
C PRO A 272 -17.78 -0.85 -13.39
N SER A 273 -17.14 -1.97 -13.06
CA SER A 273 -17.83 -3.26 -13.01
C SER A 273 -18.92 -3.26 -11.91
N GLU A 274 -20.08 -3.89 -12.17
CA GLU A 274 -21.26 -3.88 -11.25
C GLU A 274 -20.98 -4.52 -9.87
N ASP A 275 -19.82 -5.16 -9.68
CA ASP A 275 -19.41 -5.80 -8.42
C ASP A 275 -18.69 -4.82 -7.45
N GLY A 276 -18.62 -3.53 -7.79
CA GLY A 276 -17.88 -2.49 -7.08
C GLY A 276 -18.68 -1.50 -6.21
N GLU A 277 -19.96 -1.76 -5.92
CA GLU A 277 -20.79 -1.01 -4.96
C GLU A 277 -20.99 -1.74 -3.62
#